data_AF-A0A927ZA59-F1
#
_entry.id   AF-A0A927ZA59-F1
#
_cell.length_a   1.000
_cell.length_b   1.000
_cell.length_c   1.000
_cell.angle_alpha   90.00
_cell.angle_beta   90.00
_cell.angle_gamma   90.00
#
_symmetry.space_group_name_H-M   'P 1'
#
loop_
_entity.id
_entity.type
_entity.pdbx_description
1 polymer ?
#
loop_
_entity_poly.entity_id
_entity_poly.type
_entity_poly.pdbx_seq_one_letter_code
_entity_poly.pdbx_strand_id
1 'polypeptide(L)'
;MPVCFRINLCHKRTVQRNDDLYETLLTNLPEDAYPPDRLRGLYNQRWGIETSFRSLKYTTGLLHLHSKKVACIKQEIYAKVIMYNFTEMVTSLLFLEVFRPLSS
;
A
#
# COMPACT_ATOMS: atom_id res chain seq x y z
N MET A 1 -19.41 4.48 -16.24
CA MET A 1 -18.99 5.91 -16.19
C MET A 1 -17.48 5.94 -16.00
N PRO A 2 -16.67 6.20 -17.02
CA PRO A 2 -15.24 6.36 -16.82
C PRO A 2 -15.00 7.71 -16.12
N VAL A 3 -14.37 7.67 -14.95
CA VAL A 3 -14.04 8.88 -14.18
C VAL A 3 -12.77 9.46 -14.80
N CYS A 4 -12.90 10.58 -15.50
CA CYS A 4 -11.76 11.33 -16.02
C CYS A 4 -11.10 12.08 -14.85
N PHE A 5 -10.03 11.52 -14.30
CA PHE A 5 -9.19 12.24 -13.34
C PHE A 5 -8.45 13.35 -14.09
N ARG A 6 -8.82 14.60 -13.83
CA ARG A 6 -8.09 15.78 -14.29
C ARG A 6 -6.76 15.83 -13.53
N ILE A 7 -5.68 15.33 -14.13
CA ILE A 7 -4.34 15.42 -13.54
C ILE A 7 -3.82 16.84 -13.82
N ASN A 8 -4.00 17.75 -12.86
CA ASN A 8 -3.36 19.07 -12.95
C ASN A 8 -1.85 18.90 -12.72
N LEU A 9 -1.04 19.53 -13.59
CA LEU A 9 0.44 19.57 -13.62
C LEU A 9 1.15 18.39 -12.94
N CYS A 10 1.43 17.37 -13.73
CA CYS A 10 2.29 16.28 -13.31
C CYS A 10 3.59 16.31 -14.10
N HIS A 11 4.72 16.33 -13.40
CA HIS A 11 6.03 16.20 -14.01
C HIS A 11 6.35 14.71 -14.16
N LYS A 12 6.67 14.30 -15.39
CA LYS A 12 7.17 12.95 -15.68
C LYS A 12 8.64 12.90 -15.26
N ARG A 13 8.97 12.00 -14.33
CA ARG A 13 10.35 11.75 -13.87
C ARG A 13 10.76 10.35 -14.31
N THR A 14 11.83 10.24 -15.09
CA THR A 14 12.40 8.94 -15.47
C THR A 14 13.68 8.72 -14.67
N VAL A 15 13.76 7.59 -13.97
CA VAL A 15 14.92 7.20 -13.16
C VAL A 15 15.41 5.84 -13.66
N GLN A 16 16.72 5.73 -13.91
CA GLN A 16 17.34 4.46 -14.27
C GLN A 16 17.48 3.59 -13.01
N ARG A 17 16.92 2.38 -13.04
CA ARG A 17 16.94 1.44 -11.93
C ARG A 17 18.10 0.45 -12.02
N ASN A 18 18.40 -0.04 -13.23
CA ASN A 18 19.53 -0.93 -13.61
C ASN A 18 19.87 -0.67 -15.10
N ASP A 19 20.95 -1.26 -15.64
CA ASP A 19 21.47 -1.04 -17.00
C ASP A 19 20.39 -0.97 -18.10
N ASP A 20 19.30 -1.75 -18.03
CA ASP A 20 18.21 -1.75 -19.03
C ASP A 20 16.79 -1.40 -18.49
N LEU A 21 16.65 -1.08 -17.21
CA LEU A 21 15.34 -0.86 -16.58
C LEU A 21 15.16 0.60 -16.16
N TYR A 22 14.22 1.28 -16.83
CA TYR A 22 13.83 2.65 -16.50
C TYR A 22 12.46 2.67 -15.81
N GLU A 23 12.39 3.26 -14.62
CA GLU A 23 11.11 3.54 -13.95
C GLU A 23 10.68 4.97 -14.25
N THR A 24 9.42 5.14 -14.63
CA THR A 24 8.81 6.45 -14.84
C THR A 24 7.78 6.72 -13.75
N LEU A 25 7.96 7.81 -13.02
CA LEU A 25 7.06 8.26 -11.97
C LEU A 25 6.38 9.58 -12.39
N LEU A 26 5.09 9.69 -12.08
CA LEU A 26 4.28 10.87 -12.34
C LEU A 26 3.99 11.59 -11.02
N THR A 27 4.69 12.69 -10.75
CA THR A 27 4.54 13.45 -9.50
C THR A 27 4.28 14.94 -9.72
N ASN A 28 3.55 15.56 -8.78
CA ASN A 28 3.41 17.02 -8.64
C ASN A 28 4.36 17.57 -7.57
N LEU A 29 5.32 16.77 -7.09
CA LEU A 29 6.29 17.20 -6.08
C LEU A 29 7.44 17.99 -6.71
N PRO A 30 7.95 19.02 -6.01
CA PRO A 30 9.06 19.85 -6.48
C PRO A 30 10.38 19.04 -6.50
N GLU A 31 11.26 19.35 -7.47
CA GLU A 31 12.50 18.58 -7.71
C GLU A 31 13.52 18.70 -6.59
N ASP A 32 13.67 19.93 -6.11
CA ASP A 32 14.66 20.38 -5.13
C ASP A 32 14.49 19.68 -3.79
N ALA A 33 13.24 19.39 -3.38
CA ALA A 33 12.95 18.72 -2.11
C ALA A 33 12.88 17.19 -2.21
N TYR A 34 12.68 16.64 -3.42
CA TYR A 34 12.42 15.22 -3.66
C TYR A 34 13.31 14.65 -4.76
N PRO A 35 14.57 14.32 -4.43
CA PRO A 35 15.46 13.61 -5.35
C PRO A 35 14.89 12.23 -5.71
N PRO A 36 15.34 11.62 -6.82
CA PRO A 36 14.79 10.37 -7.36
C PRO A 36 14.76 9.22 -6.34
N ASP A 37 15.79 9.06 -5.50
CA ASP A 37 15.81 8.04 -4.45
C ASP A 37 14.71 8.22 -3.40
N ARG A 38 14.45 9.47 -3.00
CA ARG A 38 13.39 9.79 -2.04
C ARG A 38 12.02 9.55 -2.66
N LEU A 39 11.86 9.94 -3.93
CA LEU A 39 10.63 9.70 -4.68
C LEU A 39 10.35 8.19 -4.81
N ARG A 40 11.37 7.39 -5.10
CA ARG A 40 11.28 5.93 -5.14
C ARG A 40 10.86 5.35 -3.79
N GLY A 41 11.44 5.83 -2.69
CA GLY A 41 11.03 5.42 -1.34
C GLY A 41 9.55 5.69 -1.06
N LEU A 42 9.05 6.88 -1.44
CA LEU A 42 7.64 7.24 -1.29
C LEU A 42 6.72 6.36 -2.15
N TYR A 43 7.09 6.11 -3.40
CA TYR A 43 6.32 5.21 -4.28
C TYR A 43 6.33 3.76 -3.79
N ASN A 44 7.42 3.30 -3.20
CA ASN A 44 7.50 1.98 -2.59
C ASN A 44 6.57 1.85 -1.37
N GLN A 45 6.50 2.88 -0.52
CA GLN A 45 5.53 2.90 0.59
C GLN A 45 4.08 2.83 0.10
N ARG A 46 3.76 3.54 -1.00
CA ARG A 46 2.43 3.46 -1.63
C ARG A 46 2.10 2.05 -2.11
N TRP A 47 3.07 1.37 -2.73
CA TRP A 47 2.92 0.00 -3.19
C TRP A 47 2.67 -0.99 -2.03
N GLY A 48 3.34 -0.76 -0.90
CA GLY A 48 3.08 -1.49 0.34
C GLY A 48 1.60 -1.46 0.73
N ILE A 49 1.00 -0.26 0.74
CA ILE A 49 -0.43 -0.08 1.05
C ILE A 49 -1.33 -0.82 0.05
N GLU A 50 -1.02 -0.73 -1.24
CA GLU A 50 -1.79 -1.41 -2.29
C GLU A 50 -1.76 -2.94 -2.12
N THR A 51 -0.60 -3.47 -1.76
CA THR A 51 -0.39 -4.90 -1.49
C THR A 51 -1.15 -5.32 -0.22
N SER A 52 -1.12 -4.52 0.85
CA SER A 52 -1.91 -4.78 2.06
C SER A 52 -3.41 -4.78 1.79
N PHE A 53 -3.93 -3.84 0.98
CA PHE A 53 -5.35 -3.86 0.60
C PHE A 53 -5.72 -5.05 -0.27
N ARG A 54 -4.79 -5.52 -1.11
CA ARG A 54 -4.97 -6.77 -1.86
C ARG A 54 -5.08 -7.94 -0.88
N SER A 55 -4.13 -8.10 0.02
CA SER A 55 -4.15 -9.15 1.05
C SER A 55 -5.43 -9.10 1.88
N LEU A 56 -5.84 -7.92 2.35
CA LEU A 56 -7.09 -7.74 3.08
C LEU A 56 -8.29 -8.28 2.28
N LYS A 57 -8.44 -7.88 1.01
CA LYS A 57 -9.59 -8.28 0.17
C LYS A 57 -9.69 -9.78 -0.02
N TYR A 58 -8.57 -10.42 -0.32
CA TYR A 58 -8.53 -11.85 -0.66
C TYR A 58 -8.46 -12.74 0.58
N THR A 59 -7.64 -12.39 1.57
CA THR A 59 -7.41 -13.22 2.77
C THR A 59 -8.57 -13.15 3.76
N THR A 60 -9.19 -11.98 3.97
CA THR A 60 -10.34 -11.85 4.90
C THR A 60 -11.70 -12.11 4.23
N GLY A 61 -11.71 -12.46 2.94
CA GLY A 61 -12.93 -12.66 2.17
C GLY A 61 -13.78 -11.39 2.06
N LEU A 62 -13.15 -10.21 1.97
CA LEU A 62 -13.87 -8.92 1.89
C LEU A 62 -14.60 -8.73 0.54
N LEU A 63 -14.31 -9.58 -0.44
CA LEU A 63 -15.02 -9.67 -1.72
C LEU A 63 -16.40 -10.33 -1.60
N HIS A 64 -16.64 -11.15 -0.56
CA HIS A 64 -17.89 -11.87 -0.35
C HIS A 64 -18.46 -11.49 1.01
N LEU A 65 -19.48 -10.64 1.00
CA LEU A 65 -20.16 -10.17 2.21
C LEU A 65 -21.42 -11.01 2.45
N HIS A 66 -21.67 -11.39 3.70
CA HIS A 66 -22.83 -12.22 4.05
C HIS A 66 -24.10 -11.39 4.23
N SER A 67 -23.94 -10.14 4.67
CA SER A 67 -25.04 -9.25 4.98
C SER A 67 -25.64 -8.60 3.72
N LYS A 68 -26.98 -8.49 3.67
CA LYS A 68 -27.71 -7.73 2.64
C LYS A 68 -28.11 -6.32 3.09
N LYS A 69 -28.08 -6.06 4.41
CA LYS A 69 -28.40 -4.75 5.00
C LYS A 69 -27.16 -3.86 5.02
N VAL A 70 -27.29 -2.61 4.56
CA VAL A 70 -26.18 -1.65 4.46
C VAL A 70 -25.47 -1.42 5.79
N ALA A 71 -26.21 -1.33 6.91
CA ALA A 71 -25.61 -1.16 8.23
C ALA A 71 -24.72 -2.35 8.62
N CYS A 72 -25.20 -3.57 8.40
CA CYS A 72 -24.46 -4.79 8.70
C CYS A 72 -23.26 -4.99 7.75
N ILE A 73 -23.38 -4.59 6.48
CA ILE A 73 -22.27 -4.58 5.52
C ILE A 73 -21.13 -3.69 6.02
N LYS A 74 -21.44 -2.48 6.51
CA LYS A 74 -20.44 -1.58 7.08
C LYS A 74 -19.75 -2.22 8.29
N GLN A 75 -20.51 -2.82 9.19
CA GLN A 75 -19.97 -3.52 10.35
C GLN A 75 -19.04 -4.68 9.95
N GLU A 76 -19.42 -5.47 8.95
CA GLU A 76 -18.62 -6.59 8.44
C GLU A 76 -17.28 -6.10 7.84
N ILE A 77 -17.29 -5.00 7.09
CA ILE A 77 -16.08 -4.38 6.55
C ILE A 77 -15.16 -3.92 7.69
N TYR A 78 -15.69 -3.18 8.67
CA TYR A 78 -14.90 -2.71 9.80
C TYR A 78 -14.32 -3.87 10.62
N ALA A 79 -15.10 -4.91 10.89
CA ALA A 79 -14.64 -6.09 11.62
C ALA A 79 -13.47 -6.78 10.90
N LYS A 80 -13.57 -6.97 9.57
CA LYS A 80 -12.51 -7.58 8.76
C LYS A 80 -11.24 -6.72 8.71
N VAL A 81 -11.37 -5.39 8.60
CA VAL A 81 -10.23 -4.45 8.65
C VAL A 81 -9.52 -4.49 10.01
N ILE A 82 -10.29 -4.46 11.10
CA ILE A 82 -9.74 -4.52 12.46
C ILE A 82 -9.01 -5.84 12.68
N MET A 83 -9.61 -6.96 12.27
CA MET A 83 -9.00 -8.29 12.37
C MET A 83 -7.68 -8.36 11.59
N TYR A 84 -7.64 -7.86 10.36
CA TYR A 84 -6.43 -7.84 9.55
C TYR A 84 -5.31 -7.02 10.22
N ASN A 85 -5.63 -5.81 10.67
CA ASN A 85 -4.64 -4.96 11.36
C ASN A 85 -4.12 -5.60 12.65
N PHE A 86 -4.99 -6.30 13.38
CA PHE A 86 -4.59 -7.04 14.58
C PHE A 86 -3.65 -8.21 14.24
N THR A 87 -4.00 -9.03 13.24
CA THR A 87 -3.14 -10.13 12.79
C THR A 87 -1.78 -9.63 12.31
N GLU A 88 -1.73 -8.58 11.49
CA GLU A 88 -0.47 -7.98 11.02
C GLU A 88 0.38 -7.44 12.19
N MET A 89 -0.24 -6.82 13.19
CA MET A 89 0.45 -6.38 14.40
C MET A 89 1.09 -7.57 15.15
N VAL A 90 0.33 -8.65 15.36
CA VAL A 90 0.86 -9.86 16.02
C VAL A 90 1.99 -10.48 15.21
N THR A 91 1.84 -10.59 13.88
CA THR A 91 2.90 -11.09 12.99
C THR A 91 4.16 -10.23 13.06
N SER A 92 4.01 -8.90 13.08
CA SER A 92 5.15 -7.98 13.22
C SER A 92 5.85 -8.14 14.57
N LEU A 93 5.10 -8.30 15.66
CA LEU A 93 5.67 -8.55 17.00
C LEU A 93 6.43 -9.88 17.05
N LEU A 94 5.85 -10.96 16.53
CA LEU A 94 6.50 -12.27 16.47
C LEU A 94 7.79 -12.23 15.63
N PHE A 95 7.80 -11.48 14.53
CA PHE A 95 8.99 -11.31 13.71
C PHE A 95 10.14 -10.64 14.47
N LEU A 96 9.83 -9.67 15.33
CA LEU A 96 10.84 -9.01 16.17
C LEU A 96 11.34 -9.89 17.32
N GLU A 97 10.47 -10.73 17.89
CA GLU A 97 10.81 -11.58 19.04
C GLU A 97 11.54 -12.87 18.63
N VAL A 98 11.11 -13.52 17.54
CA VAL A 98 11.63 -14.83 17.12
C VAL A 98 12.74 -14.69 16.08
N PHE A 99 12.71 -13.65 15.25
CA PHE A 99 13.57 -13.53 14.07
C PHE A 99 14.61 -12.42 14.16
N ARG A 100 14.74 -11.71 15.29
CA ARG A 100 15.97 -10.94 15.57
C ARG A 100 17.03 -11.94 16.06
N PRO A 101 18.01 -12.35 15.22
CA PRO A 101 19.11 -13.13 15.75
C PRO A 101 19.84 -12.26 16.78
N LEU A 102 20.29 -12.90 17.86
CA LEU A 102 21.26 -12.35 18.80
C LEU A 102 22.34 -11.58 18.04
N SER A 103 22.27 -10.24 18.07
CA SER A 103 23.41 -9.41 17.68
C SER A 103 24.35 -9.35 18.88
N SER A 104 25.17 -10.39 19.00
CA SER A 104 26.48 -10.35 19.65
C SER A 104 27.54 -10.46 18.57
#